data_AF-A0A2Z4FRL7-F1
#
_entry.id   AF-A0A2Z4FRL7-F1
#
_cell.length_a   1.000
_cell.length_b   1.000
_cell.length_c   1.000
_cell.angle_alpha   90.00
_cell.angle_beta   90.00
_cell.angle_gamma   90.00
#
_symmetry.space_group_name_H-M   'P 1'
#
loop_
_entity.id
_entity.type
_entity.pdbx_description
1 polymer ?
#
loop_
_entity_poly.entity_id
_entity_poly.type
_entity_poly.pdbx_seq_one_letter_code
_entity_poly.pdbx_strand_id
1 'polypeptide(L)'
;STSSSQQQLPPACGARQLSKLKRFLTTLQQFGSDISPEIGERVRGLVMGLVNSQLSIEEFHQKLQEATNFPLRPFVIPFLKANLPLLQRELLHCARMAKQTPAQYLSQNEHILLNTDTSPVDSSDIIMDVNENGKRRTPDRPKENGVEPMD
;
A
#
# COMPACT_ATOMS: atom_id res chain seq x y z
N SER A 1 -37.29 -25.00 7.45
CA SER A 1 -36.05 -24.37 7.91
C SER A 1 -35.10 -24.25 6.74
N THR A 2 -34.85 -23.03 6.28
CA THR A 2 -34.02 -22.72 5.10
C THR A 2 -32.54 -22.74 5.48
N SER A 3 -31.80 -23.74 4.99
CA SER A 3 -30.35 -23.82 5.13
C SER A 3 -29.68 -22.84 4.14
N SER A 4 -29.19 -21.71 4.66
CA SER A 4 -28.34 -20.80 3.91
C SER A 4 -26.93 -21.39 3.79
N SER A 5 -26.67 -22.04 2.66
CA SER A 5 -25.34 -22.45 2.24
C SER A 5 -24.47 -21.21 1.97
N GLN A 6 -23.75 -20.74 3.00
CA GLN A 6 -22.61 -19.85 2.78
C GLN A 6 -21.53 -20.66 2.07
N GLN A 7 -21.43 -20.47 0.75
CA GLN A 7 -20.25 -20.89 -0.01
C GLN A 7 -19.05 -20.09 0.48
N GLN A 8 -18.36 -20.63 1.47
CA GLN A 8 -16.99 -20.24 1.81
C GLN A 8 -16.10 -20.63 0.61
N LEU A 9 -15.99 -19.71 -0.35
CA LEU A 9 -14.86 -19.69 -1.26
C LEU A 9 -13.57 -19.64 -0.42
N PRO A 10 -12.50 -20.34 -0.81
CA PRO A 10 -11.23 -20.29 -0.09
C PRO A 10 -10.78 -18.82 0.06
N PRO A 11 -10.75 -18.26 1.28
CA PRO A 11 -10.51 -16.83 1.52
C PRO A 11 -9.11 -16.37 1.07
N ALA A 12 -8.19 -17.31 0.82
CA ALA A 12 -6.83 -17.04 0.40
C ALA A 12 -6.67 -16.63 -1.08
N CYS A 13 -7.64 -16.94 -1.95
CA CYS A 13 -7.48 -16.65 -3.38
C CYS A 13 -7.60 -15.14 -3.68
N GLY A 14 -8.60 -14.48 -3.08
CA GLY A 14 -8.87 -13.06 -3.32
C GLY A 14 -7.73 -12.16 -2.82
N ALA A 15 -7.27 -12.36 -1.59
CA ALA A 15 -6.21 -11.55 -1.00
C ALA A 15 -4.90 -11.59 -1.82
N ARG A 16 -4.51 -12.77 -2.30
CA ARG A 16 -3.29 -12.93 -3.11
C ARG A 16 -3.41 -12.32 -4.51
N GLN A 17 -4.61 -12.36 -5.10
CA GLN A 17 -4.93 -11.69 -6.37
C GLN A 17 -4.85 -10.17 -6.22
N LEU A 18 -5.43 -9.64 -5.14
CA LEU A 18 -5.36 -8.21 -4.80
C LEU A 18 -3.92 -7.71 -4.63
N SER A 19 -3.06 -8.50 -3.97
CA SER A 19 -1.63 -8.16 -3.86
C SER A 19 -0.96 -8.07 -5.23
N LYS A 20 -1.30 -8.96 -6.17
CA LYS A 20 -0.78 -8.92 -7.55
C LYS A 20 -1.29 -7.69 -8.29
N LEU A 21 -2.57 -7.35 -8.16
CA LEU A 21 -3.14 -6.17 -8.78
C LEU A 21 -2.48 -4.90 -8.25
N LYS A 22 -2.39 -4.73 -6.92
CA LYS A 22 -1.70 -3.59 -6.30
C LYS A 22 -0.26 -3.47 -6.81
N ARG A 23 0.49 -4.58 -6.82
CA ARG A 23 1.87 -4.61 -7.34
C ARG A 23 1.94 -4.24 -8.82
N PHE A 24 0.97 -4.66 -9.62
CA PHE A 24 0.87 -4.30 -11.04
C PHE A 24 0.63 -2.79 -11.19
N LEU A 25 -0.32 -2.21 -10.45
CA LEU A 25 -0.61 -0.77 -10.50
C LEU A 25 0.59 0.08 -10.06
N THR A 26 1.27 -0.29 -8.97
CA THR A 26 2.50 0.39 -8.52
C THR A 26 3.62 0.30 -9.56
N THR A 27 3.87 -0.90 -10.11
CA THR A 27 4.89 -1.07 -11.16
C THR A 27 4.56 -0.21 -12.38
N LEU A 28 3.27 -0.13 -12.73
CA LEU A 28 2.83 0.68 -13.86
C LEU A 28 3.03 2.17 -13.62
N GLN A 29 2.72 2.65 -12.41
CA GLN A 29 2.96 4.02 -12.00
C GLN A 29 4.46 4.38 -12.06
N GLN A 30 5.31 3.48 -11.54
CA GLN A 30 6.75 3.63 -11.60
C GLN A 30 7.25 3.66 -13.05
N PHE A 31 6.76 2.74 -13.88
CA PHE A 31 7.10 2.68 -15.31
C PHE A 31 6.72 3.96 -16.05
N GLY A 32 5.53 4.52 -15.79
CA GLY A 32 5.13 5.79 -16.38
C GLY A 32 6.04 6.94 -15.97
N SER A 33 6.44 6.97 -14.69
CA SER A 33 7.32 8.02 -14.14
C SER A 33 8.77 7.89 -14.63
N ASP A 34 9.24 6.67 -14.88
CA ASP A 34 10.57 6.37 -15.45
C ASP A 34 10.68 6.83 -16.91
N ILE A 35 9.57 6.77 -17.67
CA ILE A 35 9.50 7.35 -19.02
C ILE A 35 9.55 8.88 -18.93
N SER A 36 8.59 9.49 -18.24
CA SER A 36 8.49 10.94 -18.05
C SER A 36 7.50 11.26 -16.91
N PRO A 37 7.71 12.36 -16.16
CA PRO A 37 6.77 12.78 -15.12
C PRO A 37 5.35 13.01 -15.66
N GLU A 38 5.21 13.56 -16.87
CA GLU A 38 3.91 13.74 -17.55
C GLU A 38 3.20 12.41 -17.85
N ILE A 39 3.95 11.37 -18.22
CA ILE A 39 3.39 10.02 -18.44
C ILE A 39 3.01 9.40 -17.11
N GLY A 40 3.80 9.60 -16.06
CA GLY A 40 3.45 9.22 -14.69
C GLY A 40 2.09 9.76 -14.27
N GLU A 41 1.82 11.06 -14.48
CA GLU A 41 0.51 11.65 -14.18
C GLU A 41 -0.62 11.03 -15.02
N ARG A 42 -0.40 10.80 -16.31
CA ARG A 42 -1.40 10.13 -17.17
C ARG A 42 -1.71 8.73 -16.66
N VAL A 43 -0.70 7.93 -16.34
CA VAL A 43 -0.86 6.58 -15.79
C VAL A 43 -1.66 6.62 -14.48
N ARG A 44 -1.35 7.58 -13.59
CA ARG A 44 -2.08 7.78 -12.33
C ARG A 44 -3.57 8.00 -12.58
N GLY A 45 -3.91 8.92 -13.48
CA GLY A 45 -5.28 9.21 -13.84
C GLY A 45 -6.01 7.99 -14.44
N LEU A 46 -5.32 7.22 -15.28
CA LEU A 46 -5.87 5.99 -15.88
C LEU A 46 -6.17 4.93 -14.81
N VAL A 47 -5.26 4.72 -13.86
CA VAL A 47 -5.47 3.78 -12.75
C VAL A 47 -6.67 4.22 -11.90
N MET A 48 -6.76 5.50 -11.58
CA MET A 48 -7.88 6.05 -10.81
C MET A 48 -9.22 5.90 -11.53
N GLY A 49 -9.26 6.21 -12.83
CA GLY A 49 -10.46 6.01 -13.65
C GLY A 49 -10.90 4.55 -13.70
N LEU A 50 -9.94 3.61 -13.78
CA LEU A 50 -10.20 2.18 -13.82
C LEU A 50 -10.82 1.67 -12.49
N VAL A 51 -10.29 2.07 -11.34
CA VAL A 51 -10.80 1.62 -10.05
C VAL A 51 -12.15 2.26 -9.71
N ASN A 52 -12.38 3.51 -10.13
CA ASN A 52 -13.68 4.20 -9.99
C ASN A 52 -14.75 3.72 -10.97
N SER A 53 -14.47 2.73 -11.83
CA SER A 53 -15.35 2.31 -12.93
C SER A 53 -15.73 3.46 -13.89
N GLN A 54 -14.95 4.54 -13.93
CA GLN A 54 -15.10 5.60 -14.93
C GLN A 54 -14.46 5.19 -16.26
N LEU A 55 -13.50 4.27 -16.22
CA LEU A 55 -12.78 3.76 -17.37
C LEU A 55 -12.94 2.25 -17.47
N SER A 56 -13.27 1.75 -18.65
CA SER A 56 -13.32 0.32 -18.94
C SER A 56 -11.91 -0.28 -19.03
N ILE A 57 -11.78 -1.59 -18.82
CA ILE A 57 -10.50 -2.29 -18.90
C ILE A 57 -9.88 -2.20 -20.30
N GLU A 58 -10.71 -2.23 -21.34
CA GLU A 58 -10.29 -2.11 -22.74
C GLU A 58 -9.78 -0.69 -23.05
N GLU A 59 -10.51 0.34 -22.59
CA GLU A 59 -10.12 1.75 -22.66
C GLU A 59 -8.82 2.02 -21.91
N PHE A 60 -8.69 1.50 -20.69
CA PHE A 60 -7.47 1.60 -19.89
C PHE A 60 -6.28 1.03 -20.64
N HIS A 61 -6.43 -0.17 -21.20
CA HIS A 61 -5.38 -0.83 -21.96
C HIS A 61 -4.95 -0.01 -23.19
N GLN A 62 -5.90 0.49 -23.98
CA GLN A 62 -5.59 1.32 -25.15
C GLN A 62 -4.91 2.63 -24.76
N LYS A 63 -5.50 3.41 -23.85
CA LYS A 63 -4.94 4.71 -23.43
C LYS A 63 -3.56 4.58 -22.79
N LEU A 64 -3.33 3.50 -22.05
CA LEU A 64 -2.05 3.22 -21.43
C LEU A 64 -0.98 2.93 -22.49
N GLN A 65 -1.33 2.15 -23.52
CA GLN A 65 -0.45 1.87 -24.65
C GLN A 65 -0.15 3.15 -25.44
N GLU A 66 -1.15 4.00 -25.69
CA GLU A 66 -0.96 5.28 -26.38
C GLU A 66 -0.07 6.25 -25.59
N ALA A 67 -0.29 6.35 -24.27
CA ALA A 67 0.50 7.24 -23.42
C ALA A 67 1.96 6.78 -23.29
N THR A 68 2.18 5.48 -23.11
CA THR A 68 3.53 4.94 -22.89
C THR A 68 4.25 4.57 -24.19
N ASN A 69 3.56 4.61 -25.34
CA ASN A 69 4.01 4.07 -26.64
C ASN A 69 4.52 2.62 -26.55
N PHE A 70 4.08 1.86 -25.54
CA PHE A 70 4.57 0.52 -25.26
C PHE A 70 3.46 -0.51 -25.49
N PRO A 71 3.69 -1.56 -26.30
CA PRO A 71 2.69 -2.59 -26.52
C PRO A 71 2.48 -3.40 -25.25
N LEU A 72 1.29 -3.30 -24.66
CA LEU A 72 0.92 -4.12 -23.52
C LEU A 72 0.66 -5.57 -23.95
N ARG A 73 0.96 -6.51 -23.05
CA ARG A 73 0.78 -7.93 -23.30
C ARG A 73 -0.71 -8.30 -23.27
N PRO A 74 -1.19 -9.19 -24.15
CA PRO A 74 -2.62 -9.51 -24.27
C PRO A 74 -3.23 -10.18 -23.03
N PHE A 75 -2.42 -10.68 -22.10
CA PHE A 75 -2.90 -11.24 -20.83
C PHE A 75 -3.33 -10.18 -19.81
N VAL A 76 -3.03 -8.90 -20.03
CA VAL A 76 -3.34 -7.82 -19.07
C VAL A 76 -4.84 -7.60 -18.95
N ILE A 77 -5.59 -7.67 -20.07
CA ILE A 77 -7.06 -7.53 -20.06
C ILE A 77 -7.74 -8.63 -19.21
N PRO A 78 -7.52 -9.93 -19.46
CA PRO A 78 -8.13 -10.97 -18.63
C PRO A 78 -7.64 -10.92 -17.18
N PHE A 79 -6.38 -10.52 -16.94
CA PHE A 79 -5.87 -10.30 -15.59
C PHE A 79 -6.64 -9.20 -14.86
N LEU A 80 -6.84 -8.02 -15.46
CA LEU A 80 -7.61 -6.94 -14.87
C LEU A 80 -9.08 -7.34 -14.68
N LYS A 81 -9.70 -8.02 -15.66
CA LYS A 81 -11.10 -8.50 -15.55
C LYS A 81 -11.30 -9.44 -14.36
N ALA A 82 -10.35 -10.31 -14.07
CA ALA A 82 -10.43 -11.21 -12.93
C ALA A 82 -10.16 -10.52 -11.57
N ASN A 83 -9.36 -9.46 -11.56
CA ASN A 83 -8.87 -8.81 -10.35
C ASN A 83 -9.67 -7.58 -9.92
N LEU A 84 -10.22 -6.80 -10.87
CA LEU A 84 -11.02 -5.61 -10.57
C LEU A 84 -12.21 -5.85 -9.64
N PRO A 85 -13.08 -6.85 -9.86
CA PRO A 85 -14.22 -7.07 -8.96
C PRO A 85 -13.79 -7.39 -7.53
N LEU A 86 -12.61 -8.03 -7.36
CA LEU A 86 -12.03 -8.25 -6.04
C LEU A 86 -11.63 -6.92 -5.39
N LEU A 87 -10.98 -6.03 -6.15
CA LEU A 87 -10.55 -4.73 -5.66
C LEU A 87 -11.74 -3.85 -5.26
N GLN A 88 -12.79 -3.82 -6.08
CA GLN A 88 -14.02 -3.11 -5.77
C GLN A 88 -14.67 -3.61 -4.47
N ARG A 89 -14.66 -4.93 -4.24
CA ARG A 89 -15.24 -5.52 -3.03
C ARG A 89 -14.45 -5.17 -1.76
N GLU A 90 -13.12 -5.18 -1.83
CA GLU A 90 -12.27 -4.73 -0.72
C GLU A 90 -12.43 -3.24 -0.47
N LEU A 91 -12.42 -2.45 -1.53
CA LEU A 91 -12.55 -1.00 -1.43
C LEU A 91 -13.89 -0.61 -0.81
N LEU A 92 -14.97 -1.31 -1.17
CA LEU A 92 -16.28 -1.16 -0.55
C LEU A 92 -16.25 -1.51 0.95
N HIS A 93 -15.55 -2.58 1.34
CA HIS A 93 -15.37 -2.94 2.75
C HIS A 93 -14.59 -1.87 3.51
N CYS A 94 -13.46 -1.42 2.98
CA CYS A 94 -12.64 -0.37 3.59
C CYS A 94 -13.42 0.94 3.74
N ALA A 95 -14.14 1.36 2.69
CA ALA A 95 -14.97 2.56 2.74
C ALA A 95 -16.07 2.45 3.82
N ARG A 96 -16.72 1.28 3.95
CA ARG A 96 -17.69 1.02 5.03
C ARG A 96 -17.05 1.12 6.41
N MET A 97 -15.86 0.56 6.61
CA MET A 97 -15.12 0.66 7.88
C MET A 97 -14.72 2.11 8.20
N ALA A 98 -14.35 2.88 7.18
CA ALA A 98 -14.04 4.31 7.28
C ALA A 98 -15.30 5.21 7.37
N LYS A 99 -16.51 4.63 7.32
CA LYS A 99 -17.79 5.36 7.27
C LYS A 99 -17.89 6.38 6.12
N GLN A 100 -17.20 6.09 5.01
CA GLN A 100 -17.13 6.95 3.82
C GLN A 100 -17.74 6.23 2.61
N THR A 101 -18.07 6.99 1.57
CA THR A 101 -18.44 6.40 0.28
C THR A 101 -17.19 5.84 -0.41
N PRO A 102 -17.31 4.81 -1.26
CA PRO A 102 -16.19 4.24 -2.00
C PRO A 102 -15.35 5.30 -2.71
N ALA A 103 -15.99 6.25 -3.38
CA ALA A 103 -15.32 7.34 -4.08
C ALA A 103 -14.54 8.26 -3.12
N GLN A 104 -15.09 8.58 -1.95
CA GLN A 104 -14.40 9.43 -0.96
C GLN A 104 -13.19 8.73 -0.34
N TYR A 105 -13.37 7.46 0.02
CA TYR A 105 -12.28 6.66 0.56
C TYR A 105 -11.16 6.52 -0.47
N LEU A 106 -11.51 6.30 -1.74
CA LEU A 106 -10.53 6.17 -2.80
C LEU A 106 -9.72 7.45 -3.01
N SER A 107 -10.38 8.62 -3.04
CA SER A 107 -9.69 9.92 -3.16
C SER A 107 -8.79 10.23 -1.95
N GLN A 108 -9.18 9.84 -0.74
CA GLN A 108 -8.35 10.01 0.47
C GLN A 108 -7.21 8.98 0.56
N ASN A 109 -7.39 7.80 0.00
CA ASN A 109 -6.44 6.68 0.09
C ASN A 109 -5.74 6.40 -1.24
N GLU A 110 -5.71 7.37 -2.17
CA GLU A 110 -5.02 7.23 -3.47
C GLU A 110 -3.56 6.79 -3.28
N HIS A 111 -2.91 7.37 -2.27
CA HIS A 111 -1.54 7.06 -1.89
C HIS A 111 -1.36 5.61 -1.42
N ILE A 112 -2.38 4.94 -0.87
CA ILE A 112 -2.27 3.54 -0.42
C ILE A 112 -2.30 2.55 -1.59
N LEU A 113 -3.01 2.90 -2.66
CA LEU A 113 -3.10 2.06 -3.87
C LEU A 113 -1.89 2.22 -4.79
N LEU A 114 -1.34 3.43 -4.85
CA LEU A 114 -0.29 3.82 -5.78
C LEU A 114 1.08 4.08 -5.13
N ASN A 115 1.23 4.02 -3.80
CA ASN A 115 2.55 4.18 -3.20
C ASN A 115 3.47 3.09 -3.77
N THR A 116 4.38 3.55 -4.62
CA THR A 116 5.76 3.10 -4.63
C THR A 116 6.30 3.33 -3.23
N ASP A 117 5.97 2.44 -2.30
CA ASP A 117 6.88 2.21 -1.20
C ASP A 117 8.02 1.35 -1.76
N THR A 118 8.90 2.00 -2.53
CA THR A 118 10.31 1.80 -2.27
C THR A 118 10.50 2.31 -0.85
N SER A 119 10.25 1.40 0.10
CA SER A 119 10.60 1.44 1.52
C SER A 119 10.64 2.82 2.19
N PRO A 120 9.94 3.06 3.31
CA PRO A 120 10.33 4.14 4.19
C PRO A 120 11.62 3.69 4.85
N VAL A 121 12.77 4.05 4.27
CA VAL A 121 14.02 4.14 5.03
C VAL A 121 14.00 5.33 6.00
N ASP A 122 12.86 6.01 6.15
CA ASP A 122 12.67 7.04 7.16
C ASP A 122 11.35 6.83 7.94
N SER A 123 11.22 5.66 8.58
CA SER A 123 10.48 5.54 9.83
C SER A 123 11.50 5.35 10.95
N SER A 124 12.24 6.41 11.25
CA SER A 124 13.04 6.53 12.48
C SER A 124 12.55 7.68 13.34
N ASP A 125 11.25 7.71 13.64
CA ASP A 125 10.74 8.32 14.86
C ASP A 125 9.48 7.47 15.19
N ILE A 126 9.29 6.85 16.35
CA ILE A 126 9.02 7.48 17.64
C ILE A 126 9.03 6.36 18.73
N ILE A 127 9.96 6.46 19.69
CA ILE A 127 9.82 6.22 21.15
C ILE A 127 9.30 4.85 21.66
N MET A 128 10.21 4.06 22.23
CA MET A 128 9.95 3.34 23.49
C MET A 128 10.86 3.94 24.58
N ASP A 129 10.33 4.95 25.27
CA ASP A 129 10.83 5.37 26.58
C ASP A 129 10.44 4.27 27.57
N VAL A 130 11.36 3.33 27.80
CA VAL A 130 11.41 2.50 29.00
C VAL A 130 12.80 2.74 29.58
N ASN A 131 12.92 3.80 30.35
CA ASN A 131 13.89 3.82 31.44
C ASN A 131 13.28 4.57 32.64
N GLU A 132 12.37 3.87 33.30
CA GLU A 132 12.12 4.03 34.72
C GLU A 132 13.48 3.99 35.45
N ASN A 133 13.96 5.15 35.90
CA ASN A 133 14.55 5.37 37.23
C ASN A 133 15.39 6.66 37.22
N GLY A 134 14.77 7.79 37.60
CA GLY A 134 15.42 9.10 37.55
C GLY A 134 14.92 10.07 38.63
N LYS A 135 14.65 9.57 39.84
CA LYS A 135 14.43 10.41 41.02
C LYS A 135 15.47 10.09 42.07
N ARG A 136 16.46 10.97 42.22
CA ARG A 136 16.77 11.70 43.48
C ARG A 136 18.15 12.37 43.38
N ARG A 137 18.16 13.65 43.79
CA ARG A 137 19.34 14.48 44.02
C ARG A 137 20.09 14.05 45.30
N THR A 138 21.42 14.15 45.20
CA THR A 138 22.45 14.51 46.22
C THR A 138 22.66 13.61 47.45
N PRO A 139 23.78 13.77 48.19
CA PRO A 139 25.20 13.88 47.83
C PRO A 139 26.05 12.89 48.69
N ASP A 140 27.38 13.07 48.69
CA ASP A 140 28.35 12.66 49.73
C ASP A 140 29.34 11.52 49.38
N ARG A 141 30.62 11.88 49.48
CA ARG A 141 31.84 11.06 49.49
C ARG A 141 32.19 10.93 50.98
N PRO A 142 32.57 9.77 51.54
CA PRO A 142 34.01 9.45 51.59
C PRO A 142 34.42 7.97 51.76
N LYS A 143 35.75 7.77 51.57
CA LYS A 143 36.63 6.71 52.15
C LYS A 143 36.46 5.28 51.59
N GLU A 144 37.45 4.42 51.51
CA GLU A 144 38.89 4.36 51.83
C GLU A 144 39.36 2.93 51.47
N ASN A 145 40.66 2.74 51.29
CA ASN A 145 41.39 1.48 51.03
C ASN A 145 41.25 0.92 49.59
N GLY A 146 42.31 0.74 48.79
CA GLY A 146 43.73 0.53 49.11
C GLY A 146 44.05 -0.96 48.98
N VAL A 147 44.77 -1.32 47.91
CA VAL A 147 45.89 -2.30 47.77
C VAL A 147 46.07 -2.61 46.27
N GLU A 148 46.93 -1.88 45.56
CA GLU A 148 48.36 -2.16 45.27
C GLU A 148 48.60 -2.86 43.91
N PRO A 149 49.66 -2.49 43.17
CA PRO A 149 50.07 -3.07 41.89
C PRO A 149 51.16 -4.14 42.04
N MET A 150 51.27 -5.05 41.07
CA MET A 150 52.46 -5.90 40.80
C MET A 150 52.18 -6.69 39.52
N ASP A 151 53.02 -6.80 38.50
CA ASP A 151 54.36 -6.31 38.14
C ASP A 151 54.34 -6.20 36.60
#